data_AF-A0A2V5T528-F1
#
_entry.id   AF-A0A2V5T528-F1
#
_cell.length_a   1.000
_cell.length_b   1.000
_cell.length_c   1.000
_cell.angle_alpha   90.00
_cell.angle_beta   90.00
_cell.angle_gamma   90.00
#
_symmetry.space_group_name_H-M   'P 1'
#
loop_
_entity.id
_entity.type
_entity.pdbx_description
1 polymer ?
#
loop_
_entity_poly.entity_id
_entity_poly.type
_entity_poly.pdbx_seq_one_letter_code
_entity_poly.pdbx_strand_id
1 'polypeptide(L)'
;SQTDARIVDFILSCRVMGRKVEETMLHVLAVSAKAVRAQFLYAEYLPTPRNQPCLAFLLRSELTNRDGAAAFAWNLRQDYVKPSAVTLVFAASDGSVDRYAVQEASLLSHG
;
A
#
# COMPACT_ATOMS: atom_id res chain seq x y z
N SER A 1 14.09 19.05 3.69
CA SER A 1 13.68 18.12 4.74
C SER A 1 13.26 16.82 4.07
N GLN A 2 13.72 15.68 4.60
CA GLN A 2 13.33 14.37 4.10
C GLN A 2 11.97 14.03 4.73
N THR A 3 10.93 13.85 3.92
CA THR A 3 9.57 13.62 4.41
C THR A 3 9.18 12.18 4.20
N ASP A 4 9.00 11.44 5.28
CA ASP A 4 8.39 10.11 5.22
C ASP A 4 6.86 10.22 5.10
N ALA A 5 6.23 9.15 4.61
CA ALA A 5 4.79 9.04 4.50
C ALA A 5 4.22 8.22 5.66
N ARG A 6 3.04 8.61 6.15
CA ARG A 6 2.33 7.90 7.23
C ARG A 6 0.91 7.58 6.81
N ILE A 7 0.51 6.33 7.01
CA ILE A 7 -0.89 5.91 6.93
C ILE A 7 -1.60 6.44 8.17
N VAL A 8 -2.53 7.37 7.95
CA VAL A 8 -3.35 7.95 9.03
C VAL A 8 -4.55 7.06 9.30
N ASP A 9 -5.26 6.65 8.24
CA ASP A 9 -6.43 5.78 8.30
C ASP A 9 -6.28 4.61 7.33
N PHE A 10 -6.63 3.41 7.78
CA PHE A 10 -6.68 2.20 6.96
C PHE A 10 -7.98 1.44 7.23
N ILE A 11 -9.03 1.84 6.53
CA ILE A 11 -10.40 1.36 6.77
C ILE A 11 -10.85 0.54 5.56
N LEU A 12 -11.30 -0.68 5.82
CA LEU A 12 -11.83 -1.59 4.82
C LEU A 12 -13.14 -2.20 5.28
N SER A 13 -14.05 -2.45 4.33
CA SER A 13 -15.24 -3.23 4.62
C SER A 13 -14.87 -4.68 4.91
N CYS A 14 -15.56 -5.33 5.84
CA CYS A 14 -15.44 -6.77 6.08
C CYS A 14 -15.71 -7.60 4.81
N ARG A 15 -16.49 -7.06 3.86
CA ARG A 15 -16.81 -7.75 2.60
C ARG A 15 -15.62 -7.86 1.66
N VAL A 16 -14.52 -7.12 1.86
CA VAL A 16 -13.37 -7.15 0.95
C VAL A 16 -12.10 -7.76 1.57
N MET A 17 -12.09 -7.98 2.88
CA MET A 17 -10.98 -8.61 3.59
C MET A 17 -10.66 -9.99 3.02
N GLY A 18 -9.37 -10.30 2.89
CA GLY A 18 -8.88 -11.56 2.34
C GLY A 18 -9.02 -11.71 0.82
N ARG A 19 -9.50 -10.67 0.11
CA ARG A 19 -9.62 -10.66 -1.35
C ARG A 19 -8.50 -9.89 -2.04
N LYS A 20 -7.33 -9.79 -1.40
CA LYS A 20 -6.14 -9.10 -1.92
C LYS A 20 -6.29 -7.58 -2.07
N VAL A 21 -7.33 -7.00 -1.47
CA VAL A 21 -7.56 -5.56 -1.47
C VAL A 21 -6.58 -4.87 -0.53
N GLU A 22 -6.25 -5.50 0.59
CA GLU A 22 -5.33 -4.95 1.58
C GLU A 22 -3.92 -4.72 1.00
N GLU A 23 -3.36 -5.75 0.35
CA GLU A 23 -2.06 -5.68 -0.35
C GLU A 23 -2.11 -4.67 -1.50
N THR A 24 -3.23 -4.63 -2.24
CA THR A 24 -3.41 -3.66 -3.33
C THR A 24 -3.44 -2.23 -2.81
N MET A 25 -4.07 -1.97 -1.65
CA MET A 25 -4.07 -0.66 -1.02
C MET A 25 -2.67 -0.25 -0.57
N LEU A 26 -1.87 -1.17 0.00
CA LEU A 26 -0.46 -0.89 0.32
C LEU A 26 0.37 -0.58 -0.93
N HIS A 27 0.13 -1.27 -2.05
CA HIS A 27 0.76 -0.94 -3.33
C HIS A 27 0.44 0.51 -3.75
N VAL A 28 -0.85 0.89 -3.75
CA VAL A 28 -1.26 2.26 -4.11
C VAL A 28 -0.62 3.29 -3.17
N LEU A 29 -0.63 3.04 -1.86
CA LEU A 29 0.00 3.92 -0.88
C LEU A 29 1.51 4.04 -1.09
N ALA A 30 2.21 2.96 -1.42
CA ALA A 30 3.64 2.97 -1.71
C ALA A 30 3.95 3.77 -2.99
N VAL A 31 3.16 3.60 -4.06
CA VAL A 31 3.28 4.38 -5.29
C VAL A 31 3.08 5.88 -5.01
N SER A 32 2.02 6.23 -4.28
CA SER A 32 1.73 7.63 -3.92
C SER A 32 2.81 8.23 -3.02
N ALA A 33 3.34 7.46 -2.06
CA ALA A 33 4.43 7.90 -1.18
C ALA A 33 5.74 8.12 -1.97
N LYS A 34 6.05 7.25 -2.93
CA LYS A 34 7.20 7.42 -3.83
C LYS A 34 7.06 8.67 -4.71
N ALA A 35 5.85 8.99 -5.18
CA ALA A 35 5.59 10.18 -5.99
C ALA A 35 5.95 11.49 -5.26
N VAL A 36 5.78 11.52 -3.93
CA VAL A 36 6.22 12.64 -3.08
C VAL A 36 7.63 12.48 -2.52
N ARG A 37 8.42 11.53 -3.05
CA ARG A 37 9.82 11.24 -2.68
C ARG A 37 10.02 10.84 -1.22
N ALA A 38 9.02 10.18 -0.61
CA ALA A 38 9.19 9.59 0.72
C ALA A 38 10.18 8.42 0.69
N GLN A 39 10.91 8.22 1.79
CA GLN A 39 11.81 7.07 1.93
C GLN A 39 11.14 5.89 2.61
N PHE A 40 10.28 6.17 3.57
CA PHE A 40 9.51 5.16 4.26
C PHE A 40 8.01 5.45 4.21
N LEU A 41 7.23 4.37 4.15
CA LEU A 41 5.80 4.38 4.43
C LEU A 41 5.59 3.72 5.80
N TYR A 42 5.02 4.46 6.74
CA TYR A 42 4.77 3.98 8.09
C TYR A 42 3.29 3.68 8.33
N ALA A 43 3.03 2.60 9.05
CA ALA A 43 1.72 2.24 9.57
C ALA A 43 1.83 2.00 11.08
N GLU A 44 0.91 2.59 11.84
CA GLU A 44 0.80 2.35 13.28
C GLU A 44 -0.45 1.52 13.57
N TYR A 45 -0.25 0.42 14.29
CA TYR A 45 -1.31 -0.45 14.78
C TYR A 45 -1.88 0.09 16.08
N LEU A 46 -3.16 0.42 16.08
CA LEU A 46 -3.88 0.82 17.30
C LEU A 46 -4.52 -0.42 17.94
N PRO A 47 -4.07 -0.87 19.13
CA PRO A 47 -4.49 -2.13 19.72
C PRO A 47 -5.90 -2.02 20.29
N THR A 48 -6.88 -2.45 19.51
CA THR A 48 -8.27 -2.63 19.96
C THR A 48 -8.78 -3.99 19.46
N PRO A 49 -9.78 -4.59 20.14
CA PRO A 49 -10.37 -5.85 19.67
C PRO A 49 -10.88 -5.78 18.22
N ARG A 50 -11.37 -4.61 17.80
CA ARG A 50 -11.86 -4.38 16.43
C ARG A 50 -10.76 -4.34 15.37
N ASN A 51 -9.52 -4.05 15.77
CA ASN A 51 -8.39 -3.93 14.86
C ASN A 51 -7.59 -5.23 14.70
N GLN A 52 -8.02 -6.33 15.32
CA GLN A 52 -7.37 -7.64 15.15
C GLN A 52 -7.16 -8.04 13.66
N PRO A 53 -8.11 -7.82 12.74
CA PRO A 53 -7.87 -8.08 11.31
C PRO A 53 -6.74 -7.23 10.72
N CYS A 54 -6.58 -5.99 11.18
CA CYS A 54 -5.51 -5.09 10.76
C CYS A 54 -4.15 -5.59 11.26
N LEU A 55 -4.05 -6.02 12.53
CA LEU A 55 -2.81 -6.61 13.06
C LEU A 55 -2.42 -7.86 12.26
N ALA A 56 -3.37 -8.77 12.04
CA ALA A 56 -3.13 -9.98 11.26
C ALA A 56 -2.69 -9.66 9.82
N PHE A 57 -3.13 -8.54 9.26
CA PHE A 57 -2.67 -8.05 7.96
C PHE A 57 -1.26 -7.47 8.02
N LEU A 58 -0.97 -6.57 8.95
CA LEU A 58 0.33 -5.93 9.10
C LEU A 58 1.46 -6.95 9.37
N LEU A 59 1.16 -8.03 10.11
CA LEU A 59 2.13 -9.10 10.37
C LEU A 59 2.46 -9.95 9.12
N ARG A 60 1.58 -10.00 8.11
CA ARG A 60 1.78 -10.76 6.86
C ARG A 60 2.06 -9.87 5.65
N SER A 61 2.08 -8.55 5.82
CA SER A 61 2.19 -7.59 4.71
C SER A 61 3.63 -7.29 4.29
N GLU A 62 4.62 -8.01 4.84
CA GLU A 62 6.06 -7.82 4.62
C GLU A 62 6.63 -6.48 5.11
N LEU A 63 5.80 -5.61 5.69
CA LEU A 63 6.30 -4.43 6.39
C LEU A 63 7.18 -4.86 7.55
N THR A 64 8.32 -4.20 7.68
CA THR A 64 9.24 -4.45 8.79
C THR A 64 8.64 -3.88 10.06
N ASN A 65 8.38 -4.74 11.05
CA ASN A 65 8.01 -4.31 12.39
C ASN A 65 9.23 -3.64 13.04
N ARG A 66 9.07 -2.38 13.46
CA ARG A 66 10.12 -1.60 14.11
C ARG A 66 9.98 -1.74 15.62
N ASP A 67 11.05 -2.20 16.27
CA ASP A 67 11.32 -2.14 17.72
C ASP A 67 10.10 -2.24 18.65
N GLY A 68 9.40 -3.39 18.60
CA GLY A 68 8.48 -3.83 19.66
C GLY A 68 7.21 -3.01 19.87
N ALA A 69 7.00 -1.92 19.14
CA ALA A 69 5.91 -0.97 19.39
C ALA A 69 5.07 -0.79 18.15
N ALA A 70 4.11 -1.70 17.91
CA ALA A 70 2.93 -1.50 17.06
C ALA A 70 3.13 -0.69 15.76
N ALA A 71 4.31 -0.71 15.16
CA ALA A 71 4.71 0.20 14.11
C ALA A 71 5.43 -0.58 13.02
N PHE A 72 4.97 -0.36 11.81
CA PHE A 72 5.34 -1.13 10.64
C PHE A 72 5.87 -0.14 9.60
N ALA A 73 6.96 -0.49 8.95
CA ALA A 73 7.60 0.37 7.97
C ALA A 73 7.86 -0.39 6.67
N TRP A 74 7.55 0.24 5.55
CA TRP A 74 8.02 -0.19 4.23
C TRP A 74 9.14 0.73 3.75
N ASN A 75 10.25 0.15 3.30
CA ASN A 75 11.34 0.90 2.67
C ASN A 75 11.01 1.12 1.19
N LEU A 76 10.71 2.36 0.81
CA LEU A 76 10.26 2.74 -0.53
C LEU A 76 11.36 2.72 -1.60
N ARG A 77 12.58 2.28 -1.24
CA ARG A 77 13.58 1.83 -2.21
C ARG A 77 13.13 0.55 -2.93
N GLN A 78 12.24 -0.22 -2.31
CA GLN A 78 11.63 -1.43 -2.87
C GLN A 78 10.20 -1.14 -3.30
N ASP A 79 9.79 -1.77 -4.40
CA ASP A 79 8.41 -1.72 -4.85
C ASP A 79 7.54 -2.67 -4.03
N TYR A 80 6.41 -2.17 -3.55
CA TYR A 80 5.38 -3.01 -2.95
C TYR A 80 4.53 -3.59 -4.08
N VAL A 81 4.77 -4.85 -4.45
CA VAL A 81 4.18 -5.45 -5.65
C VAL A 81 2.69 -5.73 -5.45
N LYS A 82 1.86 -5.28 -6.40
CA LYS A 82 0.42 -5.55 -6.41
C LYS A 82 0.14 -7.03 -6.75
N PRO A 83 -0.82 -7.69 -6.08
CA PRO A 83 -1.32 -9.00 -6.52
C PRO A 83 -1.88 -8.97 -7.95
N SER A 84 -1.64 -10.03 -8.72
CA SER A 84 -2.19 -10.17 -10.09
C SER A 84 -3.71 -10.33 -10.11
N ALA A 85 -4.31 -10.83 -9.03
CA ALA A 85 -5.75 -11.08 -8.90
C ALA A 85 -6.62 -9.80 -8.82
N VAL A 86 -6.02 -8.61 -8.67
CA VAL A 86 -6.75 -7.34 -8.57
C VAL A 86 -6.34 -6.41 -9.70
N THR A 87 -7.33 -5.88 -10.42
CA THR A 87 -7.14 -4.83 -11.44
C THR A 87 -7.50 -3.48 -10.83
N LEU A 88 -6.58 -2.51 -10.94
CA LEU A 88 -6.82 -1.12 -10.53
C LEU A 88 -7.32 -0.32 -11.72
N VAL A 89 -8.39 0.45 -11.52
CA VAL A 89 -8.91 1.40 -12.50
C VAL A 89 -9.00 2.74 -11.81
N PHE A 90 -8.21 3.71 -12.25
CA PHE A 90 -8.28 5.10 -11.79
C PHE A 90 -9.10 5.89 -12.81
N ALA A 91 -10.26 6.39 -12.40
CA ALA A 91 -11.00 7.39 -13.16
C ALA A 91 -10.58 8.77 -12.64
N ALA A 92 -10.21 9.70 -13.53
CA ALA A 92 -10.11 11.08 -13.08
C ALA A 92 -11.50 11.60 -12.72
N SER A 93 -11.54 12.47 -11.72
CA SER A 93 -12.74 13.14 -11.25
C SER A 93 -13.35 14.11 -12.28
N ASP A 94 -12.73 14.30 -13.45
CA ASP A 94 -13.25 15.11 -14.57
C ASP A 94 -13.58 14.29 -15.85
N GLY A 95 -13.52 12.96 -15.79
CA GLY A 95 -13.72 12.09 -16.96
C GLY A 95 -12.48 11.86 -17.84
N SER A 96 -11.32 12.44 -17.50
CA SER A 96 -10.06 12.22 -18.24
C SER A 96 -9.13 11.27 -17.48
N VAL A 97 -9.19 9.96 -17.72
CA VAL A 97 -8.36 8.90 -17.07
C VAL A 97 -7.00 9.42 -16.58
N ASP A 98 -6.88 9.64 -15.26
CA ASP A 98 -5.65 10.15 -14.65
C ASP A 98 -4.58 9.06 -14.74
N ARG A 99 -3.50 9.38 -15.45
CA ARG A 99 -2.40 8.47 -15.69
C ARG A 99 -1.52 8.45 -14.45
N TYR A 100 -1.97 7.76 -13.40
CA TYR A 100 -1.01 7.11 -12.51
C TYR A 100 -0.13 6.25 -13.40
N ALA A 101 1.13 6.66 -13.55
CA ALA A 101 2.08 6.06 -14.47
C ALA A 101 2.23 4.57 -14.14
N VAL A 102 1.47 3.74 -14.86
CA VAL A 102 1.65 2.30 -14.95
C VAL A 102 2.93 2.08 -15.74
N GLN A 103 4.06 2.20 -15.07
CA GLN A 103 5.34 1.80 -15.63
C GLN A 103 5.59 0.33 -15.30
N GLU A 104 4.68 -0.55 -15.73
CA GLU A 104 4.88 -2.00 -15.78
C GLU A 104 4.08 -2.61 -16.94
N ALA A 105 4.27 -2.07 -18.15
CA ALA A 105 3.83 -2.70 -19.39
C ALA A 105 4.79 -2.38 -20.54
N SER A 106 6.09 -2.61 -20.34
CA SER A 106 7.07 -2.51 -21.44
C SER A 106 8.14 -3.62 -21.43
N LEU A 107 8.04 -4.66 -20.60
CA LEU A 107 9.07 -5.70 -20.51
C LEU A 107 8.60 -7.14 -20.77
N LEU A 108 7.41 -7.35 -21.34
CA LEU A 108 6.95 -8.69 -21.75
C LEU A 108 6.51 -8.77 -23.22
N SER A 109 7.06 -7.94 -24.10
CA SER A 109 6.82 -8.05 -25.56
C SER A 109 8.07 -8.13 -26.43
N HIS A 110 9.25 -8.36 -25.85
CA HIS A 110 10.42 -8.80 -26.61
C HIS A 110 11.15 -9.90 -25.84
N GLY A 111 10.91 -11.12 -26.29
CA GLY A 111 11.50 -12.37 -25.83
C GLY A 111 10.92 -13.49 -26.66
#